data_AF-A0A0A9YIT9-F1
#
_entry.id   AF-A0A0A9YIT9-F1
#
_cell.length_a   1.000
_cell.length_b   1.000
_cell.length_c   1.000
_cell.angle_alpha   90.00
_cell.angle_beta   90.00
_cell.angle_gamma   90.00
#
_symmetry.space_group_name_H-M   'P 1'
#
loop_
_entity.id
_entity.type
_entity.pdbx_description
1 polymer ?
#
loop_
_entity_poly.entity_id
_entity_poly.type
_entity_poly.pdbx_seq_one_letter_code
_entity_poly.pdbx_strand_id
1 'polypeptide(L)'
;VTPSCAPDSKPMPDGTCVCFPDWCPMPASCPTGFSPIVSKEGSNIPGECCPVYSCYPNLPECPIDSFAQGDRCVCGPCSPFPSCVNGGQPTLVSQGTGTPGTCCDKYNCSTGTMCPEGSVVSPSGECVCSPNQCPIPSCDPGFQLVTIKPAKTFPDCCNEYACVSLHCPPDSMETIDKRCVCTPNFCQVQECSMNTYPMLIKRGTSEPGNCCDEIKCKSVTNKAPCPPYQRENQFGICACTAELCPPKLACPEGMVTVITRVPTMRDGDCCPDYTCSPLL
;
A
#
# COMPACT_ATOMS: atom_id res chain seq x y z
N VAL A 1 18.55 29.99 -12.89
CA VAL A 1 17.92 28.64 -12.96
C VAL A 1 17.02 28.54 -11.76
N THR A 2 15.70 28.56 -11.93
CA THR A 2 14.77 28.32 -10.81
C THR A 2 14.96 26.88 -10.36
N PRO A 3 15.20 26.62 -9.06
CA PRO A 3 15.28 25.25 -8.56
C PRO A 3 13.95 24.54 -8.87
N SER A 4 14.04 23.38 -9.52
CA SER A 4 12.87 22.57 -9.80
C SER A 4 12.47 21.85 -8.51
N CYS A 5 11.40 22.31 -7.87
CA CYS A 5 10.80 21.58 -6.75
C CYS A 5 10.16 20.27 -7.24
N ALA A 6 9.97 19.33 -6.31
CA ALA A 6 9.18 18.13 -6.57
C ALA A 6 7.71 18.48 -6.89
N PRO A 7 6.94 17.59 -7.57
CA PRO A 7 5.58 17.89 -8.02
C PRO A 7 4.57 18.26 -6.92
N ASP A 8 4.83 17.85 -5.68
CA ASP A 8 4.00 18.08 -4.49
C ASP A 8 4.46 19.29 -3.66
N SER A 9 5.39 20.08 -4.20
CA SER A 9 6.11 21.13 -3.49
C SER A 9 6.12 22.44 -4.27
N LYS A 10 5.94 23.56 -3.56
CA LYS A 10 5.93 24.91 -4.13
C LYS A 10 7.26 25.62 -3.86
N PRO A 11 7.88 26.26 -4.86
CA PRO A 11 9.06 27.09 -4.66
C PRO A 11 8.74 28.39 -3.92
N MET A 12 9.60 28.77 -2.98
CA MET A 12 9.55 30.02 -2.22
C MET A 12 10.53 31.06 -2.80
N PRO A 13 10.36 32.37 -2.50
CA PRO A 13 11.21 33.43 -3.04
C PRO A 13 12.69 33.31 -2.67
N ASP A 14 13.02 32.66 -1.55
CA ASP A 14 14.38 32.38 -1.10
C ASP A 14 15.03 31.17 -1.81
N GLY A 15 14.29 30.51 -2.72
CA GLY A 15 14.74 29.33 -3.44
C GLY A 15 14.50 28.01 -2.71
N THR A 16 13.91 28.02 -1.50
CA THR A 16 13.50 26.79 -0.81
C THR A 16 12.22 26.22 -1.41
N CYS A 17 11.96 24.93 -1.17
CA CYS A 17 10.70 24.28 -1.53
C CYS A 17 9.91 23.99 -0.25
N VAL A 18 8.60 24.25 -0.27
CA VAL A 18 7.69 23.92 0.83
C VAL A 18 6.62 22.99 0.33
N CYS A 19 6.16 22.08 1.18
CA CYS A 19 5.06 21.19 0.83
C CYS A 19 3.79 21.97 0.50
N PHE A 20 3.07 21.48 -0.51
CA PHE A 20 1.80 22.07 -0.92
C PHE A 20 0.74 20.95 -1.02
N PRO A 21 0.11 20.57 0.12
CA PRO A 21 -0.80 19.41 0.19
C PRO A 21 -1.97 19.45 -0.78
N ASP A 22 -2.43 20.64 -1.19
CA ASP A 22 -3.50 20.81 -2.19
C ASP A 22 -3.12 20.28 -3.58
N TRP A 23 -1.83 20.03 -3.84
CA TRP A 23 -1.35 19.42 -5.08
C TRP A 23 -1.25 17.89 -4.99
N CYS A 24 -1.56 17.30 -3.84
CA CYS A 24 -1.51 15.87 -3.71
C CYS A 24 -2.61 15.21 -4.53
N PRO A 25 -2.26 14.20 -5.36
CA PRO A 25 -3.27 13.49 -6.12
C PRO A 25 -4.21 12.80 -5.12
N MET A 26 -5.51 13.00 -5.31
CA MET A 26 -6.48 12.15 -4.63
C MET A 26 -6.26 10.70 -5.08
N PRO A 27 -6.44 9.71 -4.19
CA PRO A 27 -6.26 8.32 -4.55
C PRO A 27 -7.20 7.95 -5.70
N ALA A 28 -6.73 7.05 -6.57
CA ALA A 28 -7.61 6.41 -7.54
C ALA A 28 -8.83 5.82 -6.82
N SER A 29 -10.01 5.92 -7.42
CA SER A 29 -11.25 5.45 -6.79
C SER A 29 -11.12 3.98 -6.37
N CYS A 30 -11.40 3.70 -5.11
CA CYS A 30 -11.40 2.34 -4.59
C CYS A 30 -12.51 1.49 -5.25
N PRO A 31 -12.34 0.15 -5.30
CA PRO A 31 -13.39 -0.75 -5.76
C PRO A 31 -14.69 -0.57 -4.97
N THR A 32 -15.83 -0.94 -5.56
CA THR A 32 -17.13 -0.90 -4.87
C THR A 32 -17.07 -1.66 -3.54
N GLY A 33 -17.52 -1.03 -2.47
CA GLY A 33 -17.46 -1.58 -1.10
C GLY A 33 -16.19 -1.20 -0.33
N PHE A 34 -15.32 -0.37 -0.89
CA PHE A 34 -14.11 0.11 -0.25
C PHE A 34 -14.00 1.64 -0.30
N SER A 35 -13.42 2.22 0.74
CA SER A 35 -13.10 3.65 0.86
C SER A 35 -11.58 3.83 0.98
N PRO A 36 -11.02 4.91 0.42
CA PRO A 36 -9.62 5.24 0.63
C PRO A 36 -9.40 5.69 2.08
N ILE A 37 -8.36 5.16 2.72
CA ILE A 37 -7.86 5.58 4.03
C ILE A 37 -6.41 6.04 3.90
N VAL A 38 -5.96 6.95 4.78
CA VAL A 38 -4.55 7.36 4.83
C VAL A 38 -3.76 6.25 5.53
N SER A 39 -2.91 5.54 4.78
CA SER A 39 -2.05 4.48 5.32
C SER A 39 -0.68 4.99 5.77
N LYS A 40 -0.23 6.12 5.21
CA LYS A 40 0.97 6.85 5.65
C LYS A 40 0.73 8.35 5.50
N GLU A 41 0.90 9.10 6.58
CA GLU A 41 0.86 10.57 6.54
C GLU A 41 2.03 11.12 5.71
N GLY A 42 1.83 12.27 5.06
CA GLY A 42 2.91 13.01 4.41
C GLY A 42 3.95 13.48 5.43
N SER A 43 5.23 13.49 5.07
CA SER A 43 6.31 13.81 6.00
C SER A 43 6.60 15.32 6.11
N ASN A 44 5.86 16.17 5.39
CA ASN A 44 6.16 17.60 5.21
C ASN A 44 7.57 17.88 4.66
N ILE A 45 8.20 16.87 4.05
CA ILE A 45 9.47 17.00 3.34
C ILE A 45 9.17 17.14 1.84
N PRO A 46 9.74 18.13 1.13
CA PRO A 46 9.53 18.27 -0.31
C PRO A 46 9.81 16.96 -1.07
N GLY A 47 8.83 16.47 -1.84
CA GLY A 47 8.86 15.18 -2.52
C GLY A 47 8.19 14.02 -1.77
N GLU A 48 7.83 14.22 -0.51
CA GLU A 48 7.08 13.28 0.35
C GLU A 48 5.92 13.98 1.08
N CYS A 49 5.39 15.06 0.50
CA CYS A 49 4.33 15.87 1.10
C CYS A 49 2.99 15.13 1.10
N CYS A 50 2.80 14.22 0.15
CA CYS A 50 1.52 13.58 -0.05
C CYS A 50 1.34 12.33 0.81
N PRO A 51 0.17 12.19 1.44
CA PRO A 51 -0.17 10.95 2.13
C PRO A 51 -0.25 9.80 1.12
N VAL A 52 0.10 8.61 1.59
CA VAL A 52 -0.14 7.37 0.86
C VAL A 52 -1.51 6.84 1.30
N TYR A 53 -2.31 6.42 0.32
CA TYR A 53 -3.64 5.90 0.55
C TYR A 53 -3.68 4.39 0.32
N SER A 54 -4.61 3.73 1.00
CA SER A 54 -4.95 2.33 0.77
C SER A 54 -6.46 2.17 0.77
N CYS A 55 -6.99 1.19 0.05
CA CYS A 55 -8.42 0.91 0.05
C CYS A 55 -8.78 -0.02 1.20
N TYR A 56 -9.73 0.37 2.03
CA TYR A 56 -10.23 -0.41 3.15
C TYR A 56 -11.72 -0.67 2.99
N PRO A 57 -12.26 -1.83 3.42
CA PRO A 57 -13.71 -2.08 3.38
C PRO A 57 -14.51 -0.92 3.97
N ASN A 58 -15.65 -0.58 3.37
CA ASN A 58 -16.49 0.51 3.83
C ASN A 58 -16.83 0.34 5.31
N LEU A 59 -16.38 1.31 6.10
CA LEU A 59 -16.69 1.39 7.51
C LEU A 59 -18.15 1.82 7.71
N PRO A 60 -18.80 1.42 8.81
CA PRO A 60 -20.13 1.93 9.13
C PRO A 60 -20.10 3.46 9.26
N GLU A 61 -21.13 4.13 8.76
CA GLU A 61 -21.33 5.56 9.02
C GLU A 61 -21.68 5.74 10.50
N CYS A 62 -20.78 6.37 11.24
CA CYS A 62 -20.98 6.61 12.67
C CYS A 62 -21.49 8.03 12.95
N PRO A 63 -22.32 8.20 14.00
CA PRO A 63 -22.69 9.53 14.48
C PRO A 63 -21.47 10.37 14.84
N ILE A 64 -21.61 11.70 14.84
CA ILE A 64 -20.51 12.66 15.04
C ILE A 64 -19.72 12.48 16.36
N ASP A 65 -20.34 11.96 17.41
CA ASP A 65 -19.72 11.73 18.72
C ASP A 65 -19.16 10.31 18.88
N SER A 66 -19.07 9.58 17.78
CA SER A 66 -18.73 8.17 17.71
C SER A 66 -17.71 7.96 16.59
N PHE A 67 -17.01 6.83 16.63
CA PHE A 67 -16.11 6.43 15.55
C PHE A 67 -16.30 4.96 15.20
N ALA A 68 -15.91 4.61 13.98
CA ALA A 68 -15.99 3.24 13.51
C ALA A 68 -14.89 2.39 14.15
N GLN A 69 -15.27 1.25 14.69
CA GLN A 69 -14.38 0.24 15.22
C GLN A 69 -14.72 -1.11 14.59
N GLY A 70 -14.00 -1.46 13.53
CA GLY A 70 -14.37 -2.59 12.68
C GLY A 70 -15.74 -2.37 12.04
N ASP A 71 -16.70 -3.21 12.39
CA ASP A 71 -18.06 -3.25 11.84
C ASP A 71 -19.11 -2.54 12.72
N ARG A 72 -18.71 -1.97 13.87
CA ARG A 72 -19.59 -1.26 14.80
C ARG A 72 -19.14 0.17 15.06
N CYS A 73 -20.04 1.01 15.54
CA CYS A 73 -19.69 2.32 16.07
C CYS A 73 -19.49 2.24 17.59
N VAL A 74 -18.50 2.97 18.10
CA VAL A 74 -18.25 3.11 19.53
C VAL A 74 -18.07 4.58 19.88
N CYS A 75 -18.29 4.91 21.16
CA CYS A 75 -18.21 6.29 21.61
C CYS A 75 -16.80 6.86 21.51
N GLY A 76 -16.71 8.06 20.92
CA GLY A 76 -15.50 8.86 20.92
C GLY A 76 -15.18 9.41 22.32
N PRO A 77 -13.93 9.89 22.52
CA PRO A 77 -13.65 10.75 23.65
C PRO A 77 -14.52 12.00 23.54
N CYS A 78 -15.16 12.38 24.63
CA CYS A 78 -15.91 13.63 24.63
C CYS A 78 -14.96 14.81 24.55
N SER A 79 -15.29 15.76 23.67
CA SER A 79 -14.59 17.03 23.59
C SER A 79 -14.56 17.69 24.97
N PRO A 80 -13.46 18.35 25.35
CA PRO A 80 -13.42 19.15 26.56
C PRO A 80 -14.52 20.22 26.55
N PHE A 81 -14.87 20.73 27.74
CA PHE A 81 -15.96 21.70 27.91
C PHE A 81 -15.95 22.79 26.84
N PRO A 82 -17.06 23.00 26.11
CA PRO A 82 -17.08 23.91 24.98
C PRO A 82 -16.80 25.33 25.43
N SER A 83 -15.96 26.03 24.66
CA SER A 83 -15.68 27.44 24.87
C SER A 83 -16.79 28.28 24.24
N CYS A 84 -17.52 29.02 25.07
CA CYS A 84 -18.52 29.97 24.60
C CYS A 84 -17.86 31.28 24.17
N VAL A 85 -18.26 31.80 23.01
CA VAL A 85 -17.86 33.15 22.57
C VAL A 85 -18.34 34.17 23.61
N ASN A 86 -17.54 35.21 23.87
CA ASN A 86 -17.77 36.23 24.91
C ASN A 86 -17.71 35.74 26.37
N GLY A 87 -17.16 34.56 26.64
CA GLY A 87 -16.96 34.08 28.01
C GLY A 87 -18.25 33.65 28.73
N GLY A 88 -19.32 33.37 27.98
CA GLY A 88 -20.54 32.76 28.54
C GLY A 88 -20.24 31.42 29.23
N GLN A 89 -21.04 31.07 30.24
CA GLN A 89 -20.93 29.74 30.85
C GLN A 89 -21.76 28.72 30.06
N PRO A 90 -21.18 27.54 29.72
CA PRO A 90 -21.93 26.47 29.08
C PRO A 90 -22.97 25.91 30.06
N THR A 91 -24.21 25.76 29.59
CA THR A 91 -25.31 25.13 30.33
C THR A 91 -25.58 23.75 29.74
N LEU A 92 -25.72 22.74 30.59
CA LEU A 92 -26.03 21.38 30.16
C LEU A 92 -27.45 21.33 29.57
N VAL A 93 -27.56 20.88 28.32
CA VAL A 93 -28.82 20.70 27.58
C VAL A 93 -29.31 19.27 27.72
N SER A 94 -28.41 18.30 27.52
CA SER A 94 -28.72 16.88 27.64
C SER A 94 -27.51 16.12 28.13
N GLN A 95 -27.74 15.17 29.04
CA GLN A 95 -26.69 14.27 29.52
C GLN A 95 -26.40 13.19 28.47
N GLY A 96 -25.12 12.88 28.27
CA GLY A 96 -24.66 11.76 27.46
C GLY A 96 -25.04 10.43 28.10
N THR A 97 -25.42 9.47 27.26
CA THR A 97 -25.77 8.11 27.68
C THR A 97 -24.59 7.14 27.60
N GLY A 98 -23.48 7.55 26.96
CA GLY A 98 -22.37 6.65 26.65
C GLY A 98 -22.69 5.65 25.54
N THR A 99 -23.70 5.92 24.71
CA THR A 99 -24.04 5.12 23.52
C THR A 99 -23.87 5.93 22.23
N PRO A 100 -23.45 5.31 21.11
CA PRO A 100 -23.22 6.01 19.86
C PRO A 100 -24.38 6.93 19.44
N GLY A 101 -24.08 8.19 19.14
CA GLY A 101 -25.04 9.26 18.82
C GLY A 101 -25.50 10.10 20.03
N THR A 102 -25.25 9.62 21.25
CA THR A 102 -25.44 10.37 22.50
C THR A 102 -24.33 10.08 23.51
N CYS A 103 -23.09 9.90 23.04
CA CYS A 103 -21.95 9.57 23.87
C CYS A 103 -21.64 10.65 24.89
N CYS A 104 -21.77 11.91 24.47
CA CYS A 104 -21.32 13.05 25.21
C CYS A 104 -22.46 13.96 25.63
N ASP A 105 -22.24 14.64 26.76
CA ASP A 105 -23.09 15.73 27.20
C ASP A 105 -23.17 16.81 26.13
N LYS A 106 -24.36 17.33 25.89
CA LYS A 106 -24.57 18.49 25.01
C LYS A 106 -24.76 19.72 25.85
N TYR A 107 -24.04 20.77 25.49
CA TYR A 107 -24.09 22.06 26.17
C TYR A 107 -24.64 23.12 25.22
N ASN A 108 -25.14 24.22 25.79
CA ASN A 108 -25.46 25.43 25.07
C ASN A 108 -24.80 26.63 25.76
N CYS A 109 -24.54 27.70 25.02
CA CYS A 109 -24.04 28.93 25.58
C CYS A 109 -25.23 29.83 25.95
N SER A 110 -25.28 30.27 27.21
CA SER A 110 -26.32 31.18 27.71
C SER A 110 -26.40 32.49 26.92
N THR A 111 -25.26 32.96 26.43
CA THR A 111 -25.13 34.06 25.46
C THR A 111 -24.00 33.73 24.45
N GLY A 112 -24.26 33.94 23.16
CA GLY A 112 -23.26 33.79 22.10
C GLY A 112 -23.28 32.47 21.32
N THR A 113 -22.37 32.38 20.35
CA THR A 113 -22.19 31.21 19.49
C THR A 113 -21.20 30.24 20.13
N MET A 114 -21.45 28.93 20.03
CA MET A 114 -20.50 27.91 20.43
C MET A 114 -19.50 27.67 19.29
N CYS A 115 -18.21 27.65 19.62
CA CYS A 115 -17.22 27.26 18.63
C CYS A 115 -17.34 25.76 18.32
N PRO A 116 -17.22 25.34 17.04
CA PRO A 116 -17.25 23.93 16.69
C PRO A 116 -16.10 23.16 17.33
N GLU A 117 -16.23 21.85 17.34
CA GLU A 117 -15.20 20.96 17.88
C GLU A 117 -13.83 21.19 17.24
N GLY A 118 -12.78 21.13 18.05
CA GLY A 118 -11.42 21.43 17.60
C GLY A 118 -11.12 22.90 17.38
N SER A 119 -12.00 23.82 17.80
CA SER A 119 -11.76 25.25 17.70
C SER A 119 -11.90 25.95 19.05
N VAL A 120 -11.18 27.07 19.20
CA VAL A 120 -11.19 27.92 20.39
C VAL A 120 -11.54 29.35 20.00
N VAL A 121 -12.08 30.11 20.95
CA VAL A 121 -12.36 31.53 20.75
C VAL A 121 -11.03 32.30 20.77
N SER A 122 -10.73 33.01 19.70
CA SER A 122 -9.59 33.92 19.60
C SER A 122 -9.82 35.18 20.46
N PRO A 123 -8.79 36.00 20.71
CA PRO A 123 -8.97 37.29 21.38
C PRO A 123 -9.91 38.26 20.63
N SER A 124 -10.13 38.09 19.33
CA SER A 124 -11.09 38.87 18.53
C SER A 124 -12.53 38.39 18.69
N GLY A 125 -12.76 37.26 19.36
CA GLY A 125 -14.08 36.63 19.49
C GLY A 125 -14.44 35.69 18.34
N GLU A 126 -13.49 35.38 17.45
CA GLU A 126 -13.69 34.47 16.32
C GLU A 126 -13.27 33.04 16.70
N CYS A 127 -13.92 32.02 16.14
CA CYS A 127 -13.51 30.64 16.36
C CYS A 127 -12.32 30.30 15.44
N VAL A 128 -11.22 29.85 16.01
CA VAL A 128 -10.00 29.44 15.29
C VAL A 128 -9.65 27.99 15.62
N CYS A 129 -9.19 27.23 14.62
CA CYS A 129 -8.81 25.84 14.85
C CYS A 129 -7.67 25.73 15.87
N SER A 130 -7.82 24.81 16.81
CA SER A 130 -6.85 24.45 17.83
C SER A 130 -6.69 22.93 17.83
N PRO A 131 -5.67 22.38 17.14
CA PRO A 131 -5.47 20.94 17.00
C PRO A 131 -5.43 20.17 18.34
N ASN A 132 -5.01 20.85 19.42
CA ASN A 132 -4.95 20.27 20.76
C ASN A 132 -6.34 20.05 21.40
N GLN A 133 -7.41 20.57 20.80
CA GLN A 133 -8.79 20.39 21.26
C GLN A 133 -9.53 19.27 20.51
N CYS A 134 -8.88 18.64 19.54
CA CYS A 134 -9.49 17.53 18.79
C CYS A 134 -9.42 16.24 19.61
N PRO A 135 -10.54 15.54 19.83
CA PRO A 135 -10.50 14.25 20.50
C PRO A 135 -9.78 13.23 19.63
N ILE A 136 -8.88 12.46 20.24
CA ILE A 136 -8.19 11.35 19.58
C ILE A 136 -8.74 10.06 20.19
N PRO A 137 -9.46 9.22 19.43
CA PRO A 137 -10.04 8.01 19.97
C PRO A 137 -8.98 6.96 20.30
N SER A 138 -9.30 6.11 21.27
CA SER A 138 -8.48 4.96 21.64
C SER A 138 -9.14 3.69 21.10
N CYS A 139 -8.40 2.90 20.34
CA CYS A 139 -8.88 1.64 19.79
C CYS A 139 -8.78 0.48 20.80
N ASP A 140 -9.72 -0.49 20.73
CA ASP A 140 -9.56 -1.75 21.50
C ASP A 140 -8.33 -2.54 21.01
N PRO A 141 -7.80 -3.45 21.84
CA PRO A 141 -6.71 -4.35 21.44
C PRO A 141 -7.00 -5.08 20.13
N GLY A 142 -6.06 -5.03 19.18
CA GLY A 142 -6.18 -5.66 17.85
C GLY A 142 -6.68 -4.72 16.74
N PHE A 143 -7.01 -3.47 17.08
CA PHE A 143 -7.34 -2.42 16.13
C PHE A 143 -6.24 -1.35 16.08
N GLN A 144 -6.08 -0.72 14.92
CA GLN A 144 -5.18 0.41 14.69
C GLN A 144 -6.00 1.66 14.36
N LEU A 145 -5.60 2.78 14.97
CA LEU A 145 -6.16 4.08 14.67
C LEU A 145 -5.65 4.56 13.30
N VAL A 146 -6.56 4.88 12.39
CA VAL A 146 -6.25 5.43 11.07
C VAL A 146 -7.04 6.71 10.83
N THR A 147 -6.44 7.65 10.10
CA THR A 147 -7.09 8.87 9.63
C THR A 147 -7.93 8.54 8.39
N ILE A 148 -9.26 8.68 8.49
CA ILE A 148 -10.17 8.50 7.35
C ILE A 148 -10.25 9.80 6.55
N LYS A 149 -10.30 10.93 7.25
CA LYS A 149 -10.40 12.25 6.65
C LYS A 149 -9.49 13.21 7.41
N PRO A 150 -8.48 13.80 6.76
CA PRO A 150 -7.65 14.80 7.42
C PRO A 150 -8.46 16.06 7.70
N ALA A 151 -8.10 16.72 8.81
CA ALA A 151 -8.58 18.04 9.19
C ALA A 151 -8.34 19.03 8.05
N LYS A 152 -9.23 20.01 7.95
CA LYS A 152 -9.09 21.14 7.04
C LYS A 152 -8.98 22.43 7.85
N THR A 153 -9.10 23.54 7.16
CA THR A 153 -9.34 24.83 7.80
C THR A 153 -10.75 24.90 8.36
N PHE A 154 -10.98 25.87 9.26
CA PHE A 154 -12.28 26.14 9.86
C PHE A 154 -13.41 26.11 8.81
N PRO A 155 -14.53 25.42 9.07
CA PRO A 155 -14.96 24.88 10.37
C PRO A 155 -14.47 23.45 10.70
N ASP A 156 -13.84 22.74 9.77
CA ASP A 156 -13.49 21.32 9.90
C ASP A 156 -12.09 21.15 10.56
N CYS A 157 -11.99 21.51 11.83
CA CYS A 157 -10.69 21.62 12.51
C CYS A 157 -10.05 20.30 12.95
N CYS A 158 -10.79 19.18 12.92
CA CYS A 158 -10.33 17.87 13.41
C CYS A 158 -10.26 16.81 12.32
N ASN A 159 -9.33 15.87 12.51
CA ASN A 159 -9.29 14.65 11.73
C ASN A 159 -10.47 13.75 12.10
N GLU A 160 -11.03 13.03 11.13
CA GLU A 160 -11.94 11.93 11.39
C GLU A 160 -11.15 10.62 11.41
N TYR A 161 -11.35 9.85 12.47
CA TYR A 161 -10.60 8.63 12.75
C TYR A 161 -11.50 7.39 12.70
N ALA A 162 -10.88 6.25 12.37
CA ALA A 162 -11.45 4.93 12.62
C ALA A 162 -10.42 4.00 13.25
N CYS A 163 -10.93 3.01 13.96
CA CYS A 163 -10.18 1.88 14.44
C CYS A 163 -10.42 0.72 13.49
N VAL A 164 -9.43 0.46 12.63
CA VAL A 164 -9.47 -0.65 11.67
C VAL A 164 -8.79 -1.86 12.28
N SER A 165 -9.34 -3.06 12.03
CA SER A 165 -8.66 -4.26 12.51
C SER A 165 -7.41 -4.47 11.67
N LEU A 166 -6.26 -4.64 12.32
CA LEU A 166 -5.01 -4.91 11.63
C LEU A 166 -4.95 -6.39 11.25
N HIS A 167 -5.84 -6.82 10.35
CA HIS A 167 -5.70 -8.12 9.72
C HIS A 167 -4.66 -7.98 8.61
N CYS A 168 -3.44 -8.41 8.91
CA CYS A 168 -2.46 -8.53 7.84
C CYS A 168 -2.98 -9.53 6.80
N PRO A 169 -2.86 -9.20 5.51
CA PRO A 169 -3.24 -10.13 4.47
C PRO A 169 -2.44 -11.45 4.62
N PRO A 170 -2.94 -12.57 4.06
CA PRO A 170 -2.38 -13.91 4.35
C PRO A 170 -0.88 -14.09 4.04
N ASP A 171 -0.32 -13.23 3.21
CA ASP A 171 1.08 -13.22 2.77
C ASP A 171 1.99 -12.29 3.59
N SER A 172 1.43 -11.65 4.62
CA SER A 172 2.06 -10.61 5.40
C SER A 172 1.97 -10.94 6.89
N MET A 173 2.97 -10.50 7.66
CA MET A 173 3.01 -10.73 9.10
C MET A 173 2.96 -9.39 9.84
N GLU A 174 2.24 -9.37 10.95
CA GLU A 174 2.20 -8.22 11.84
C GLU A 174 3.52 -8.10 12.62
N THR A 175 4.13 -6.93 12.58
CA THR A 175 5.31 -6.59 13.37
C THR A 175 4.92 -6.13 14.78
N ILE A 176 5.91 -6.07 15.68
CA ILE A 176 5.74 -5.53 17.05
C ILE A 176 5.15 -4.11 17.02
N ASP A 177 5.50 -3.31 16.00
CA ASP A 177 5.01 -1.95 15.79
C ASP A 177 3.61 -1.87 15.17
N LYS A 178 2.85 -2.98 15.12
CA LYS A 178 1.49 -3.01 14.53
C LYS A 178 1.45 -2.60 13.06
N ARG A 179 2.51 -2.95 12.31
CA ARG A 179 2.56 -2.79 10.84
C ARG A 179 2.62 -4.16 10.18
N CYS A 180 1.90 -4.32 9.07
CA CYS A 180 2.04 -5.50 8.24
C CYS A 180 3.32 -5.37 7.40
N VAL A 181 4.14 -6.41 7.41
CA VAL A 181 5.34 -6.49 6.56
C VAL A 181 5.32 -7.78 5.76
N CYS A 182 5.84 -7.70 4.54
CA CYS A 182 6.05 -8.89 3.74
C CYS A 182 7.05 -9.82 4.42
N THR A 183 6.65 -11.08 4.55
CA THR A 183 7.54 -12.14 5.02
C THR A 183 7.68 -13.14 3.88
N PRO A 184 8.73 -13.05 3.04
CA PRO A 184 8.87 -13.90 1.84
C PRO A 184 8.79 -15.40 2.14
N ASN A 185 9.18 -15.81 3.34
CA ASN A 185 9.11 -17.22 3.79
C ASN A 185 7.68 -17.71 4.08
N PHE A 186 6.68 -16.83 4.13
CA PHE A 186 5.27 -17.18 4.29
C PHE A 186 4.54 -17.39 2.97
N CYS A 187 5.22 -17.14 1.84
CA CYS A 187 4.65 -17.43 0.53
C CYS A 187 4.50 -18.93 0.35
N GLN A 188 3.26 -19.42 0.41
CA GLN A 188 2.96 -20.79 0.04
C GLN A 188 3.26 -20.98 -1.44
N VAL A 189 4.29 -21.78 -1.72
CA VAL A 189 4.60 -22.17 -3.10
C VAL A 189 3.47 -23.07 -3.56
N GLN A 190 2.66 -22.60 -4.52
CA GLN A 190 1.61 -23.43 -5.11
C GLN A 190 2.26 -24.56 -5.90
N GLU A 191 2.18 -25.78 -5.37
CA GLU A 191 2.61 -26.97 -6.08
C GLU A 191 1.60 -27.33 -7.18
N CYS A 192 2.10 -27.46 -8.40
CA CYS A 192 1.30 -27.88 -9.53
C CYS A 192 1.20 -29.41 -9.59
N SER A 193 0.00 -29.93 -9.87
CA SER A 193 -0.24 -31.37 -10.05
C SER A 193 0.55 -31.95 -11.23
N MET A 194 0.73 -33.27 -11.27
CA MET A 194 1.34 -33.96 -12.41
C MET A 194 0.66 -33.53 -13.73
N ASN A 195 1.47 -33.27 -14.78
CA ASN A 195 1.05 -32.76 -16.10
C ASN A 195 0.58 -31.29 -16.16
N THR A 196 0.91 -30.50 -15.14
CA THR A 196 0.80 -29.04 -15.19
C THR A 196 2.12 -28.41 -14.81
N TYR A 197 2.42 -27.22 -15.33
CA TYR A 197 3.61 -26.46 -14.94
C TYR A 197 3.22 -25.12 -14.32
N PRO A 198 3.99 -24.62 -13.34
CA PRO A 198 3.75 -23.31 -12.76
C PRO A 198 4.07 -22.23 -13.79
N MET A 199 3.13 -21.32 -14.01
CA MET A 199 3.32 -20.13 -14.83
C MET A 199 3.14 -18.89 -13.95
N LEU A 200 4.15 -18.03 -13.90
CA LEU A 200 4.08 -16.76 -13.19
C LEU A 200 3.08 -15.84 -13.89
N ILE A 201 2.01 -15.45 -13.18
CA ILE A 201 0.98 -14.53 -13.66
C ILE A 201 1.30 -13.11 -13.20
N LYS A 202 1.68 -12.95 -11.94
CA LYS A 202 2.04 -11.67 -11.32
C LYS A 202 3.24 -11.87 -10.41
N ARG A 203 4.24 -11.01 -10.55
CA ARG A 203 5.37 -10.99 -9.62
C ARG A 203 4.94 -10.30 -8.32
N GLY A 204 5.27 -10.90 -7.19
CA GLY A 204 5.08 -10.30 -5.88
C GLY A 204 5.89 -9.00 -5.76
N THR A 205 5.38 -8.08 -4.97
CA THR A 205 6.05 -6.86 -4.56
C THR A 205 6.52 -7.00 -3.12
N SER A 206 7.26 -6.01 -2.61
CA SER A 206 7.59 -5.93 -1.18
C SER A 206 6.49 -5.23 -0.36
N GLU A 207 5.28 -5.13 -0.90
CA GLU A 207 4.14 -4.46 -0.27
C GLU A 207 3.17 -5.47 0.33
N PRO A 208 2.72 -5.28 1.59
CA PRO A 208 1.77 -6.18 2.24
C PRO A 208 0.52 -6.46 1.38
N GLY A 209 0.14 -7.73 1.24
CA GLY A 209 -0.98 -8.18 0.41
C GLY A 209 -0.61 -8.50 -1.04
N ASN A 210 0.62 -8.21 -1.44
CA ASN A 210 1.19 -8.60 -2.72
C ASN A 210 2.59 -9.21 -2.55
N CYS A 211 2.92 -9.74 -1.38
CA CYS A 211 4.26 -10.22 -1.05
C CYS A 211 4.71 -11.42 -1.88
N CYS A 212 3.75 -12.19 -2.39
CA CYS A 212 4.01 -13.45 -3.07
C CYS A 212 3.75 -13.36 -4.57
N ASP A 213 4.53 -14.14 -5.32
CA ASP A 213 4.27 -14.40 -6.73
C ASP A 213 2.93 -15.11 -6.91
N GLU A 214 2.08 -14.59 -7.80
CA GLU A 214 0.86 -15.27 -8.23
C GLU A 214 1.21 -16.26 -9.33
N ILE A 215 1.12 -17.55 -9.01
CA ILE A 215 1.42 -18.65 -9.92
C ILE A 215 0.12 -19.32 -10.34
N LYS A 216 -0.02 -19.66 -11.61
CA LYS A 216 -1.12 -20.49 -12.11
C LYS A 216 -0.58 -21.73 -12.79
N CYS A 217 -1.12 -22.88 -12.42
CA CYS A 217 -0.76 -24.14 -13.06
C CYS A 217 -1.44 -24.23 -14.44
N LYS A 218 -0.63 -24.36 -15.50
CA LYS A 218 -1.12 -24.51 -16.86
C LYS A 218 -0.96 -25.97 -17.31
N SER A 219 -2.01 -26.53 -17.90
CA SER A 219 -1.99 -27.91 -18.39
C SER A 219 -1.15 -28.05 -19.64
N VAL A 220 -0.44 -29.18 -19.71
CA VAL A 220 0.38 -29.59 -20.85
C VAL A 220 -0.50 -30.24 -21.92
N THR A 221 -1.67 -29.67 -22.25
CA THR A 221 -2.63 -30.33 -23.17
C THR A 221 -2.30 -30.15 -24.65
N ASN A 222 -1.32 -29.31 -24.99
CA ASN A 222 -0.81 -29.14 -26.36
C ASN A 222 0.68 -28.88 -26.28
N LYS A 223 1.45 -29.85 -25.82
CA LYS A 223 2.90 -29.70 -25.85
C LYS A 223 3.36 -29.82 -27.29
N ALA A 224 3.75 -28.70 -27.88
CA ALA A 224 4.59 -28.74 -29.06
C ALA A 224 5.82 -29.60 -28.70
N PRO A 225 6.23 -30.55 -29.57
CA PRO A 225 7.45 -31.31 -29.35
C PRO A 225 8.61 -30.34 -29.11
N CYS A 226 9.54 -30.72 -28.24
CA CYS A 226 10.71 -29.86 -27.98
C CYS A 226 11.40 -29.49 -29.30
N PRO A 227 11.87 -28.24 -29.44
CA PRO A 227 12.72 -27.85 -30.57
C PRO A 227 13.87 -28.84 -30.80
N PRO A 228 14.41 -28.95 -32.02
CA PRO A 228 15.56 -29.80 -32.29
C PRO A 228 16.69 -29.56 -31.29
N TYR A 229 17.40 -30.64 -30.93
CA TYR A 229 18.52 -30.62 -29.98
C TYR A 229 18.16 -30.30 -28.52
N GLN A 230 16.87 -30.21 -28.20
CA GLN A 230 16.38 -30.13 -26.84
C GLN A 230 15.68 -31.43 -26.44
N ARG A 231 15.82 -31.78 -25.16
CA ARG A 231 15.08 -32.87 -24.52
C ARG A 231 14.30 -32.30 -23.35
N GLU A 232 13.09 -32.82 -23.16
CA GLU A 232 12.28 -32.52 -22.00
C GLU A 232 12.96 -33.02 -20.72
N ASN A 233 13.16 -32.12 -19.75
CA ASN A 233 13.63 -32.49 -18.42
C ASN A 233 12.46 -32.97 -17.54
N GLN A 234 12.77 -33.42 -16.32
CA GLN A 234 11.78 -33.92 -15.36
C GLN A 234 10.68 -32.91 -14.96
N PHE A 235 10.84 -31.63 -15.28
CA PHE A 235 9.86 -30.56 -15.00
C PHE A 235 8.98 -30.24 -16.21
N GLY A 236 9.11 -30.98 -17.29
CA GLY A 236 8.41 -30.69 -18.53
C GLY A 236 8.93 -29.48 -19.27
N ILE A 237 10.15 -29.02 -19.00
CA ILE A 237 10.78 -27.89 -19.69
C ILE A 237 11.77 -28.46 -20.72
N CYS A 238 11.74 -27.96 -21.95
CA CYS A 238 12.71 -28.34 -22.98
C CYS A 238 14.06 -27.70 -22.65
N ALA A 239 15.10 -28.52 -22.48
CA ALA A 239 16.46 -28.08 -22.18
C ALA A 239 17.42 -28.60 -23.26
N CYS A 240 18.41 -27.79 -23.61
CA CYS A 240 19.47 -28.18 -24.54
C CYS A 240 20.18 -29.45 -24.04
N THR A 241 20.31 -30.45 -24.91
CA THR A 241 20.96 -31.73 -24.57
C THR A 241 22.10 -31.98 -25.54
N ALA A 242 23.33 -31.94 -25.04
CA ALA A 242 24.54 -32.09 -25.87
C ALA A 242 24.58 -33.43 -26.63
N GLU A 243 23.96 -34.49 -26.11
CA GLU A 243 23.86 -35.80 -26.77
C GLU A 243 23.07 -35.77 -28.08
N LEU A 244 22.16 -34.80 -28.23
CA LEU A 244 21.37 -34.65 -29.44
C LEU A 244 22.11 -33.85 -30.51
N CYS A 245 23.21 -33.19 -30.16
CA CYS A 245 23.97 -32.40 -31.12
C CYS A 245 24.65 -33.27 -32.17
N PRO A 246 24.85 -32.73 -33.39
CA PRO A 246 25.62 -33.41 -34.41
C PRO A 246 26.99 -33.84 -33.85
N PRO A 247 27.50 -35.03 -34.23
CA PRO A 247 28.82 -35.46 -33.81
C PRO A 247 29.88 -34.46 -34.28
N LYS A 248 30.97 -34.36 -33.51
CA LYS A 248 32.10 -33.49 -33.85
C LYS A 248 32.59 -33.79 -35.26
N LEU A 249 32.86 -32.75 -36.04
CA LEU A 249 33.39 -32.87 -37.40
C LEU A 249 34.73 -33.61 -37.39
N ALA A 250 34.80 -34.75 -38.09
CA ALA A 250 36.05 -35.48 -38.28
C ALA A 250 36.94 -34.72 -39.27
N CYS A 251 38.07 -34.20 -38.79
CA CYS A 251 38.99 -33.45 -39.62
C CYS A 251 39.96 -34.35 -40.37
N PRO A 252 40.40 -33.96 -41.59
CA PRO A 252 41.48 -34.62 -42.31
C PRO A 252 42.77 -34.68 -41.48
N GLU A 253 43.65 -35.59 -41.85
CA GLU A 253 44.96 -35.74 -41.22
C GLU A 253 45.75 -34.40 -41.27
N GLY A 254 46.32 -34.00 -40.13
CA GLY A 254 47.02 -32.71 -39.98
C GLY A 254 46.14 -31.52 -39.60
N MET A 255 44.83 -31.69 -39.45
CA MET A 255 43.90 -30.66 -38.97
C MET A 255 43.28 -31.03 -37.61
N VAL A 256 42.88 -30.01 -36.85
CA VAL A 256 42.14 -30.13 -35.59
C VAL A 256 40.76 -29.50 -35.70
N THR A 257 39.77 -30.11 -35.03
CA THR A 257 38.43 -29.54 -34.89
C THR A 257 38.49 -28.36 -33.92
N VAL A 258 38.04 -27.19 -34.36
CA VAL A 258 37.94 -25.96 -33.56
C VAL A 258 36.47 -25.55 -33.46
N ILE A 259 36.05 -25.09 -32.28
CA ILE A 259 34.71 -24.53 -32.07
C ILE A 259 34.68 -23.11 -32.67
N THR A 260 33.84 -22.88 -33.66
CA THR A 260 33.65 -21.54 -34.26
C THR A 260 32.56 -20.74 -33.59
N ARG A 261 31.60 -21.42 -32.94
CA ARG A 261 30.51 -20.80 -32.19
C ARG A 261 30.19 -21.58 -30.93
N VAL A 262 30.14 -20.88 -29.80
CA VAL A 262 29.64 -21.42 -28.53
C VAL A 262 28.12 -21.22 -28.48
N PRO A 263 27.33 -22.25 -28.20
CA PRO A 263 25.86 -22.13 -28.15
C PRO A 263 25.44 -21.24 -26.98
N THR A 264 24.39 -20.44 -27.19
CA THR A 264 23.83 -19.56 -26.14
C THR A 264 22.96 -20.28 -25.13
N MET A 265 22.66 -21.57 -25.37
CA MET A 265 21.76 -22.39 -24.55
C MET A 265 20.33 -21.83 -24.49
N ARG A 266 19.93 -21.07 -25.51
CA ARG A 266 18.58 -20.54 -25.70
C ARG A 266 17.85 -21.33 -26.79
N ASP A 267 16.54 -21.10 -26.91
CA ASP A 267 15.67 -21.79 -27.87
C ASP A 267 16.25 -21.80 -29.29
N GLY A 268 16.54 -23.00 -29.79
CA GLY A 268 17.11 -23.23 -31.12
C GLY A 268 18.65 -23.14 -31.23
N ASP A 269 19.36 -22.80 -30.16
CA ASP A 269 20.83 -22.64 -30.16
C ASP A 269 21.51 -23.48 -29.06
N CYS A 270 21.47 -24.80 -29.26
CA CYS A 270 21.95 -25.79 -28.29
C CYS A 270 23.28 -26.45 -28.67
N CYS A 271 23.72 -26.31 -29.92
CA CYS A 271 24.87 -27.06 -30.44
C CYS A 271 25.99 -26.12 -30.88
N PRO A 272 27.25 -26.44 -30.53
CA PRO A 272 28.40 -25.71 -31.03
C PRO A 272 28.60 -25.95 -32.52
N ASP A 273 29.09 -24.93 -33.22
CA ASP A 273 29.55 -25.06 -34.59
C ASP A 273 31.04 -25.42 -34.59
N TYR A 274 31.42 -26.31 -35.50
CA TYR A 274 32.78 -26.82 -35.63
C TYR A 274 33.35 -26.53 -37.02
N THR A 275 34.65 -26.25 -37.08
CA THR A 275 35.44 -26.20 -38.32
C THR A 275 36.76 -26.94 -38.16
N CYS A 276 37.43 -27.26 -39.26
CA CYS A 276 38.79 -27.80 -39.24
C CYS A 276 39.80 -26.69 -39.46
N SER A 277 40.84 -26.64 -38.61
CA SER A 277 41.96 -25.70 -38.72
C SER A 277 43.29 -26.47 -38.72
N PRO A 278 44.33 -26.00 -39.43
CA PRO A 278 45.67 -26.57 -39.29
C PRO A 278 46.13 -26.55 -37.82
N LEU A 279 46.89 -27.57 -37.40
CA LEU A 279 47.66 -27.49 -36.15
C LEU A 279 48.68 -26.34 -36.28
N LEU A 280 48.53 -25.31 -35.44
CA LEU A 280 49.53 -24.26 -35.26
C LEU A 280 50.75 -24.78 -34.51
#